data_AF-A0A556VVG5-F1
#
_entry.id   AF-A0A556VVG5-F1
#
_cell.length_a   1.000
_cell.length_b   1.000
_cell.length_c   1.000
_cell.angle_alpha   90.00
_cell.angle_beta   90.00
_cell.angle_gamma   90.00
#
_symmetry.space_group_name_H-M   'P 1'
#
loop_
_entity.id
_entity.type
_entity.pdbx_description
1 polymer ?
#
loop_
_entity_poly.entity_id
_entity_poly.type
_entity_poly.pdbx_seq_one_letter_code
_entity_poly.pdbx_strand_id
1 'polypeptide(L)'
;MNRSLTNVILGGYGTSSTGTGKPMEITGTHTEVNVEQTVDMIKEAQDIIIVPGYGLCAAKAQYPIADLVKTLTEQGKKVRFGIHPVAGRMPGQLNVLLAEAGVPYDVVLEMDEINHDFPETDLVLVIGANDTVNSAAQEDPNSIIAGMPVLEVWKSKQVMKQKLHGDDSQVDLCSFLVQTRPLIALPPAIIRRTDSDVKNVLQSADEVIVMKRSLGVGYAAVDNPIFYKANTSMLLGDAKKTCDALSAKVREG
;
A
#
# COMPACT_ATOMS: atom_id res chain seq x y z
N MET A 1 -5.79 8.04 16.42
CA MET A 1 -6.77 9.12 16.14
C MET A 1 -6.37 10.34 16.94
N ASN A 2 -5.86 11.40 16.31
CA ASN A 2 -5.35 12.60 16.99
C ASN A 2 -6.49 13.52 17.50
N ARG A 3 -7.38 12.99 18.34
CA ARG A 3 -8.56 13.70 18.88
C ARG A 3 -8.67 13.47 20.39
N SER A 4 -8.96 14.53 21.14
CA SER A 4 -9.22 14.44 22.59
C SER A 4 -10.59 13.81 22.88
N LEU A 5 -10.75 13.17 24.04
CA LEU A 5 -12.01 12.55 24.48
C LEU A 5 -13.18 13.54 24.48
N THR A 6 -12.93 14.78 24.90
CA THR A 6 -13.90 15.88 24.91
C THR A 6 -14.41 16.21 23.50
N ASN A 7 -13.51 16.23 22.50
CA ASN A 7 -13.89 16.48 21.11
C ASN A 7 -14.76 15.35 20.53
N VAL A 8 -14.52 14.10 20.95
CA VAL A 8 -15.33 12.95 20.50
C VAL A 8 -16.73 12.99 21.14
N ILE A 9 -16.84 13.32 22.42
CA ILE A 9 -18.12 13.31 23.16
C ILE A 9 -18.99 14.53 22.82
N LEU A 10 -18.39 15.72 22.62
CA LEU A 10 -19.12 16.97 22.37
C LEU A 10 -19.29 17.31 20.88
N GLY A 11 -18.82 16.46 19.97
CA GLY A 11 -18.99 16.66 18.52
C GLY A 11 -18.06 17.72 17.91
N GLY A 12 -16.83 17.84 18.40
CA GLY A 12 -15.83 18.77 17.86
C GLY A 12 -15.46 18.46 16.40
N TYR A 13 -15.41 19.49 15.56
CA TYR A 13 -15.01 19.39 14.16
C TYR A 13 -13.48 19.33 14.03
N GLY A 14 -12.94 18.33 13.32
CA GLY A 14 -11.50 18.22 13.04
C GLY A 14 -10.65 17.52 14.10
N THR A 15 -9.33 17.46 13.86
CA THR A 15 -8.32 17.09 14.86
C THR A 15 -7.75 18.36 15.51
N SER A 16 -7.12 18.22 16.68
CA SER A 16 -6.47 19.35 17.39
C SER A 16 -5.38 20.04 16.55
N SER A 17 -4.87 19.35 15.53
CA SER A 17 -3.82 19.76 14.61
C SER A 17 -4.34 20.24 13.25
N THR A 18 -5.65 20.24 13.01
CA THR A 18 -6.22 20.70 11.75
C THR A 18 -6.09 22.23 11.65
N GLY A 19 -5.41 22.71 10.61
CA GLY A 19 -5.28 24.13 10.28
C GLY A 19 -6.60 24.76 9.83
N THR A 20 -6.66 26.09 9.78
CA THR A 20 -7.87 26.85 9.43
C THR A 20 -8.05 27.06 7.91
N GLY A 21 -7.17 26.48 7.09
CA GLY A 21 -7.19 26.62 5.64
C GLY A 21 -8.17 25.65 4.95
N LYS A 22 -8.30 25.78 3.63
CA LYS A 22 -8.98 24.77 2.81
C LYS A 22 -8.09 23.52 2.69
N PRO A 23 -8.64 22.31 2.76
CA PRO A 23 -7.91 21.09 2.44
C PRO A 23 -7.29 21.14 1.05
N MET A 24 -6.16 20.45 0.86
CA MET A 24 -5.50 20.35 -0.44
C MET A 24 -6.45 19.70 -1.46
N GLU A 25 -6.61 20.32 -2.63
CA GLU A 25 -7.34 19.69 -3.74
C GLU A 25 -6.51 18.55 -4.33
N ILE A 26 -7.16 17.40 -4.51
CA ILE A 26 -6.51 16.25 -5.12
C ILE A 26 -6.64 16.36 -6.64
N THR A 27 -5.50 16.57 -7.31
CA THR A 27 -5.42 16.63 -8.76
C THR A 27 -4.70 15.39 -9.28
N GLY A 28 -5.34 14.59 -10.11
CA GLY A 28 -4.72 13.43 -10.73
C GLY A 28 -5.72 12.43 -11.30
N THR A 29 -5.23 11.49 -12.10
CA THR A 29 -5.97 10.30 -12.53
C THR A 29 -5.49 9.10 -11.73
N HIS A 30 -6.40 8.27 -11.25
CA HIS A 30 -6.03 7.00 -10.62
C HIS A 30 -5.70 5.95 -11.69
N THR A 31 -4.81 5.02 -11.35
CA THR A 31 -4.53 3.84 -12.16
C THR A 31 -5.45 2.70 -11.70
N GLU A 32 -6.08 1.98 -12.63
CA GLU A 32 -6.87 0.79 -12.34
C GLU A 32 -6.17 -0.47 -12.86
N VAL A 33 -6.26 -1.54 -12.08
CA VAL A 33 -5.77 -2.89 -12.45
C VAL A 33 -6.90 -3.90 -12.34
N ASN A 34 -6.81 -4.96 -13.12
CA ASN A 34 -7.71 -6.11 -13.01
C ASN A 34 -7.11 -7.21 -12.13
N VAL A 35 -7.88 -8.29 -11.95
CA VAL A 35 -7.49 -9.43 -11.09
C VAL A 35 -6.26 -10.13 -11.66
N GLU A 36 -6.19 -10.31 -12.98
CA GLU A 36 -5.06 -10.97 -13.66
C GLU A 36 -3.75 -10.23 -13.42
N GLN A 37 -3.73 -8.92 -13.65
CA GLN A 37 -2.57 -8.06 -13.41
C GLN A 37 -2.16 -8.08 -11.94
N THR A 38 -3.14 -8.07 -11.02
CA THR A 38 -2.87 -8.16 -9.58
C THR A 38 -2.22 -9.50 -9.21
N VAL A 39 -2.65 -10.60 -9.82
CA VAL A 39 -2.05 -11.93 -9.60
C VAL A 39 -0.60 -11.96 -10.10
N ASP A 40 -0.32 -11.36 -11.25
CA ASP A 40 1.05 -11.29 -11.79
C ASP A 40 1.97 -10.52 -10.83
N MET A 41 1.51 -9.37 -10.31
CA MET A 41 2.22 -8.59 -9.29
C MET A 41 2.47 -9.38 -8.00
N ILE A 42 1.46 -10.12 -7.52
CA ILE A 42 1.59 -10.99 -6.33
C ILE A 42 2.62 -12.11 -6.58
N LYS A 43 2.66 -12.67 -7.79
CA LYS A 43 3.60 -13.74 -8.17
C LYS A 43 5.04 -13.23 -8.22
N GLU A 44 5.26 -12.00 -8.65
CA GLU A 44 6.60 -11.38 -8.71
C GLU A 44 7.13 -10.97 -7.33
N ALA A 45 6.26 -10.55 -6.41
CA ALA A 45 6.65 -10.08 -5.08
C ALA A 45 7.17 -11.19 -4.14
N GLN A 46 8.17 -10.91 -3.31
CA GLN A 46 8.70 -11.81 -2.27
C GLN A 46 8.32 -11.35 -0.85
N ASP A 47 8.31 -10.05 -0.58
CA ASP A 47 7.83 -9.45 0.67
C ASP A 47 6.50 -8.71 0.43
N ILE A 48 5.44 -9.21 1.03
CA ILE A 48 4.06 -8.72 0.86
C ILE A 48 3.50 -8.29 2.22
N ILE A 49 3.02 -7.05 2.30
CA ILE A 49 2.27 -6.56 3.46
C ILE A 49 0.80 -6.41 3.10
N ILE A 50 -0.09 -7.00 3.89
CA ILE A 50 -1.54 -6.83 3.77
C ILE A 50 -1.99 -5.83 4.83
N VAL A 51 -2.67 -4.76 4.39
CA VAL A 51 -3.25 -3.75 5.28
C VAL A 51 -4.77 -3.86 5.23
N PRO A 52 -5.38 -4.60 6.17
CA PRO A 52 -6.83 -4.77 6.19
C PRO A 52 -7.52 -3.56 6.82
N GLY A 53 -8.72 -3.26 6.32
CA GLY A 53 -9.60 -2.25 6.87
C GLY A 53 -11.02 -2.75 7.06
N TYR A 54 -11.93 -1.84 7.39
CA TYR A 54 -13.33 -2.19 7.65
C TYR A 54 -14.03 -2.87 6.47
N GLY A 55 -13.64 -2.56 5.23
CA GLY A 55 -14.21 -3.19 4.04
C GLY A 55 -14.01 -4.70 3.99
N LEU A 56 -12.89 -5.22 4.51
CA LEU A 56 -12.64 -6.65 4.64
C LEU A 56 -13.64 -7.30 5.62
N CYS A 57 -13.86 -6.67 6.78
CA CYS A 57 -14.81 -7.14 7.78
C CYS A 57 -16.25 -7.13 7.24
N ALA A 58 -16.66 -6.03 6.63
CA ALA A 58 -18.01 -5.84 6.13
C ALA A 58 -18.36 -6.85 5.03
N ALA A 59 -17.38 -7.25 4.21
CA ALA A 59 -17.57 -8.24 3.15
C ALA A 59 -17.38 -9.70 3.63
N LYS A 60 -16.96 -9.94 4.87
CA LYS A 60 -16.58 -11.28 5.36
C LYS A 60 -15.50 -11.94 4.48
N ALA A 61 -14.46 -11.17 4.17
CA ALA A 61 -13.37 -11.56 3.28
C ALA A 61 -12.13 -12.10 4.04
N GLN A 62 -12.20 -12.30 5.37
CA GLN A 62 -11.09 -12.80 6.17
C GLN A 62 -10.66 -14.23 5.78
N TYR A 63 -11.60 -15.11 5.44
CA TYR A 63 -11.31 -16.49 5.06
C TYR A 63 -10.54 -16.63 3.74
N PRO A 64 -10.96 -16.01 2.62
CA PRO A 64 -10.18 -16.11 1.39
C PRO A 64 -8.81 -15.44 1.50
N ILE A 65 -8.69 -14.39 2.32
CA ILE A 65 -7.38 -13.80 2.60
C ILE A 65 -6.49 -14.73 3.41
N ALA A 66 -7.01 -15.43 4.42
CA ALA A 66 -6.24 -16.43 5.14
C ALA A 66 -5.76 -17.57 4.22
N ASP A 67 -6.60 -18.05 3.30
CA ASP A 67 -6.23 -19.08 2.30
C ASP A 67 -5.15 -18.57 1.33
N LEU A 68 -5.28 -17.32 0.88
CA LEU A 68 -4.28 -16.66 0.03
C LEU A 68 -2.93 -16.54 0.76
N VAL A 69 -2.92 -16.02 1.99
CA VAL A 69 -1.70 -15.90 2.80
C VAL A 69 -1.04 -17.25 3.02
N LYS A 70 -1.82 -18.28 3.34
CA LYS A 70 -1.32 -19.64 3.51
C LYS A 70 -0.64 -20.13 2.23
N THR A 71 -1.30 -19.99 1.08
CA THR A 71 -0.76 -20.41 -0.22
C THR A 71 0.55 -19.68 -0.55
N LEU A 72 0.60 -18.37 -0.36
CA LEU A 72 1.80 -17.56 -0.62
C LEU A 72 2.95 -17.91 0.33
N THR A 73 2.63 -18.20 1.60
CA THR A 73 3.63 -18.63 2.59
C THR A 73 4.18 -20.02 2.26
N GLU A 74 3.33 -20.94 1.79
CA GLU A 74 3.76 -22.26 1.29
C GLU A 74 4.66 -22.16 0.05
N GLN A 75 4.48 -21.11 -0.76
CA GLN A 75 5.37 -20.77 -1.89
C GLN A 75 6.68 -20.08 -1.44
N GLY A 76 6.90 -19.90 -0.13
CA GLY A 76 8.12 -19.32 0.43
C GLY A 76 8.17 -17.78 0.44
N LYS A 77 7.05 -17.11 0.14
CA LYS A 77 6.96 -15.65 0.21
C LYS A 77 6.78 -15.20 1.66
N LYS A 78 7.32 -14.03 1.99
CA LYS A 78 7.16 -13.39 3.30
C LYS A 78 5.87 -12.57 3.27
N VAL A 79 4.84 -13.02 3.97
CA VAL A 79 3.53 -12.33 4.01
C VAL A 79 3.19 -11.93 5.44
N ARG A 80 2.88 -10.65 5.65
CA ARG A 80 2.58 -10.07 6.97
C ARG A 80 1.37 -9.16 6.91
N PHE A 81 0.68 -9.00 8.03
CA PHE A 81 -0.43 -8.06 8.20
C PHE A 81 0.04 -6.84 8.98
N GLY A 82 -0.30 -5.64 8.47
CA GLY A 82 -0.13 -4.39 9.19
C GLY A 82 -1.46 -3.90 9.73
N ILE A 83 -1.64 -3.95 11.05
CA ILE A 83 -2.89 -3.55 11.70
C ILE A 83 -2.76 -2.13 12.23
N HIS A 84 -3.70 -1.28 11.80
CA HIS A 84 -3.83 0.05 12.37
C HIS A 84 -4.69 -0.02 13.64
N PRO A 85 -4.32 0.63 14.77
CA PRO A 85 -5.02 0.49 16.06
C PRO A 85 -6.51 0.83 16.04
N VAL A 86 -6.93 1.68 15.10
CA VAL A 86 -8.34 2.08 14.90
C VAL A 86 -8.96 1.58 13.60
N ALA A 87 -8.33 0.61 12.93
CA ALA A 87 -8.95 -0.01 11.76
C ALA A 87 -10.17 -0.85 12.17
N GLY A 88 -11.27 -0.67 11.44
CA GLY A 88 -12.55 -1.32 11.72
C GLY A 88 -13.59 -0.38 12.34
N ARG A 89 -14.40 -0.93 13.24
CA ARG A 89 -15.44 -0.22 14.02
C ARG A 89 -15.36 -0.49 15.53
N MET A 90 -14.44 -1.36 15.94
CA MET A 90 -14.15 -1.67 17.33
C MET A 90 -12.64 -1.91 17.47
N PRO A 91 -11.97 -1.44 18.53
CA PRO A 91 -10.57 -1.75 18.78
C PRO A 91 -10.31 -3.25 18.79
N GLY A 92 -9.25 -3.71 18.11
CA GLY A 92 -8.91 -5.13 18.01
C GLY A 92 -9.85 -5.97 17.14
N GLN A 93 -10.86 -5.38 16.49
CA GLN A 93 -11.82 -6.13 15.66
C GLN A 93 -11.14 -6.95 14.57
N LEU A 94 -10.13 -6.37 13.91
CA LEU A 94 -9.41 -7.05 12.83
C LEU A 94 -8.55 -8.21 13.35
N ASN A 95 -7.86 -8.04 14.48
CA ASN A 95 -7.06 -9.11 15.08
C ASN A 95 -7.95 -10.33 15.40
N VAL A 96 -9.14 -10.10 15.95
CA VAL A 96 -10.11 -11.17 16.24
C VAL A 96 -10.60 -11.87 14.97
N LEU A 97 -10.94 -11.11 13.91
CA LEU A 97 -11.41 -11.71 12.65
C LEU A 97 -10.33 -12.49 11.91
N LEU A 98 -9.08 -12.02 11.96
CA LEU A 98 -7.95 -12.74 11.38
C LEU A 98 -7.66 -14.03 12.17
N ALA A 99 -7.72 -13.96 13.50
CA ALA A 99 -7.60 -15.14 14.36
C ALA A 99 -8.74 -16.14 14.11
N GLU A 100 -9.98 -15.68 13.93
CA GLU A 100 -11.13 -16.51 13.57
C GLU A 100 -10.90 -17.22 12.22
N ALA A 101 -10.26 -16.55 11.26
CA ALA A 101 -9.91 -17.12 9.97
C ALA A 101 -8.69 -18.07 10.01
N GLY A 102 -8.03 -18.23 11.16
CA GLY A 102 -6.87 -19.08 11.34
C GLY A 102 -5.54 -18.45 10.91
N VAL A 103 -5.48 -17.12 10.79
CA VAL A 103 -4.21 -16.41 10.56
C VAL A 103 -3.36 -16.48 11.83
N PRO A 104 -2.10 -16.94 11.77
CA PRO A 104 -1.26 -17.01 12.95
C PRO A 104 -0.83 -15.61 13.42
N TYR A 105 -0.66 -15.44 14.73
CA TYR A 105 -0.40 -14.12 15.34
C TYR A 105 1.00 -13.55 15.06
N ASP A 106 1.97 -14.40 14.72
CA ASP A 106 3.36 -14.01 14.43
C ASP A 106 3.49 -13.16 13.16
N VAL A 107 2.56 -13.33 12.21
CA VAL A 107 2.50 -12.54 10.98
C VAL A 107 1.57 -11.34 11.10
N VAL A 108 0.94 -11.10 12.26
CA VAL A 108 0.05 -9.95 12.50
C VAL A 108 0.78 -8.92 13.36
N LEU A 109 1.22 -7.84 12.73
CA LEU A 109 2.01 -6.78 13.35
C LEU A 109 1.18 -5.52 13.55
N GLU A 110 1.44 -4.81 14.64
CA GLU A 110 0.83 -3.51 14.89
C GLU A 110 1.54 -2.41 14.08
N MET A 111 0.87 -1.28 13.88
CA MET A 111 1.37 -0.17 13.05
C MET A 111 2.78 0.30 13.43
N ASP A 112 3.09 0.41 14.72
CA ASP A 112 4.40 0.87 15.20
C ASP A 112 5.52 -0.14 14.91
N GLU A 113 5.16 -1.41 14.77
CA GLU A 113 6.10 -2.52 14.49
C GLU A 113 6.35 -2.69 13.00
N ILE A 114 5.41 -2.31 12.12
CA ILE A 114 5.52 -2.60 10.68
C ILE A 114 5.83 -1.37 9.81
N ASN A 115 5.61 -0.15 10.31
CA ASN A 115 5.76 1.06 9.48
C ASN A 115 7.17 1.24 8.90
N HIS A 116 8.20 0.79 9.62
CA HIS A 116 9.59 0.90 9.18
C HIS A 116 9.96 -0.10 8.07
N ASP A 117 9.13 -1.12 7.84
CA ASP A 117 9.36 -2.17 6.84
C ASP A 117 8.79 -1.82 5.48
N PHE A 118 7.87 -0.84 5.39
CA PHE A 118 7.27 -0.45 4.11
C PHE A 118 8.32 -0.16 3.03
N PRO A 119 9.37 0.66 3.25
CA PRO A 119 10.38 0.97 2.22
C PRO A 119 11.02 -0.25 1.54
N GLU A 120 11.19 -1.35 2.27
CA GLU A 120 11.81 -2.59 1.78
C GLU A 120 10.79 -3.63 1.27
N THR A 121 9.49 -3.33 1.39
CA THR A 121 8.40 -4.24 1.00
C THR A 121 8.15 -4.17 -0.50
N ASP A 122 8.01 -5.33 -1.16
CA ASP A 122 7.81 -5.41 -2.60
C ASP A 122 6.40 -5.01 -3.03
N LEU A 123 5.40 -5.44 -2.27
CA LEU A 123 3.99 -5.24 -2.59
C LEU A 123 3.14 -5.03 -1.33
N VAL A 124 2.26 -4.03 -1.36
CA VAL A 124 1.29 -3.76 -0.30
C VAL A 124 -0.13 -3.94 -0.83
N LEU A 125 -0.89 -4.83 -0.20
CA LEU A 125 -2.30 -5.05 -0.49
C LEU A 125 -3.16 -4.32 0.55
N VAL A 126 -3.76 -3.19 0.16
CA VAL A 126 -4.65 -2.42 1.03
C VAL A 126 -6.10 -2.87 0.80
N ILE A 127 -6.68 -3.57 1.77
CA ILE A 127 -7.98 -4.24 1.60
C ILE A 127 -9.07 -3.56 2.42
N GLY A 128 -9.85 -2.70 1.76
CA GLY A 128 -10.99 -2.03 2.42
C GLY A 128 -10.59 -1.05 3.53
N ALA A 129 -9.35 -0.57 3.51
CA ALA A 129 -8.88 0.54 4.33
C ALA A 129 -8.91 1.85 3.53
N ASN A 130 -9.10 2.98 4.22
CA ASN A 130 -9.04 4.30 3.61
C ASN A 130 -8.33 5.29 4.54
N ASP A 131 -9.01 5.73 5.62
CA ASP A 131 -8.46 6.76 6.51
C ASP A 131 -7.14 6.34 7.18
N THR A 132 -6.96 5.05 7.46
CA THR A 132 -5.78 4.50 8.14
C THR A 132 -4.52 4.42 7.28
N VAL A 133 -4.65 4.67 5.97
CA VAL A 133 -3.55 4.71 5.00
C VAL A 133 -3.48 6.06 4.30
N ASN A 134 -4.23 7.06 4.77
CA ASN A 134 -4.38 8.33 4.07
C ASN A 134 -3.19 9.26 4.35
N SER A 135 -2.40 9.56 3.30
CA SER A 135 -1.21 10.41 3.41
C SER A 135 -1.52 11.86 3.77
N ALA A 136 -2.76 12.33 3.58
CA ALA A 136 -3.18 13.67 3.99
C ALA A 136 -3.06 13.89 5.51
N ALA A 137 -3.01 12.84 6.32
CA ALA A 137 -2.74 12.95 7.74
C ALA A 137 -1.35 13.54 8.05
N GLN A 138 -0.38 13.36 7.14
CA GLN A 138 0.99 13.88 7.28
C GLN A 138 1.29 15.02 6.29
N GLU A 139 0.75 14.95 5.08
CA GLU A 139 1.07 15.88 3.97
C GLU A 139 0.21 17.16 3.99
N ASP A 140 -1.00 17.13 4.57
CA ASP A 140 -1.91 18.28 4.59
C ASP A 140 -2.28 18.70 6.02
N PRO A 141 -1.71 19.81 6.54
CA PRO A 141 -2.05 20.31 7.87
C PRO A 141 -3.50 20.77 7.99
N ASN A 142 -4.19 21.08 6.88
CA ASN A 142 -5.61 21.48 6.88
C ASN A 142 -6.55 20.28 6.78
N SER A 143 -6.03 19.06 6.69
CA SER A 143 -6.85 17.85 6.66
C SER A 143 -7.56 17.63 8.00
N ILE A 144 -8.79 17.10 7.94
CA ILE A 144 -9.58 16.71 9.12
C ILE A 144 -8.91 15.57 9.91
N ILE A 145 -7.95 14.87 9.28
CA ILE A 145 -7.16 13.79 9.86
C ILE A 145 -5.69 14.18 10.09
N ALA A 146 -5.33 15.47 9.95
CA ALA A 146 -3.97 15.94 10.18
C ALA A 146 -3.40 15.46 11.53
N GLY A 147 -2.15 14.99 11.55
CA GLY A 147 -1.47 14.46 12.73
C GLY A 147 -1.98 13.10 13.22
N MET A 148 -2.93 12.45 12.54
CA MET A 148 -3.27 11.05 12.83
C MET A 148 -2.11 10.15 12.40
N PRO A 149 -1.58 9.28 13.29
CA PRO A 149 -0.64 8.26 12.84
C PRO A 149 -1.37 7.33 11.87
N VAL A 150 -0.70 6.93 10.80
CA VAL A 150 -1.26 6.12 9.70
C VAL A 150 -0.21 5.08 9.27
N LEU A 151 -0.67 4.04 8.59
CA LEU A 151 0.22 3.10 7.91
C LEU A 151 0.75 3.76 6.63
N GLU A 152 2.07 3.94 6.55
CA GLU A 152 2.74 4.72 5.51
C GLU A 152 2.94 3.91 4.22
N VAL A 153 1.87 3.27 3.75
CA VAL A 153 1.89 2.30 2.63
C VAL A 153 2.50 2.88 1.36
N TRP A 154 2.39 4.19 1.13
CA TRP A 154 2.96 4.85 -0.04
C TRP A 154 4.49 4.90 -0.05
N LYS A 155 5.15 4.59 1.08
CA LYS A 155 6.60 4.43 1.15
C LYS A 155 7.07 3.08 0.60
N SER A 156 6.16 2.15 0.30
CA SER A 156 6.55 0.85 -0.25
C SER A 156 7.30 1.01 -1.55
N LYS A 157 8.45 0.35 -1.60
CA LYS A 157 9.39 0.26 -2.71
C LYS A 157 9.47 1.47 -3.62
N GLN A 158 9.54 2.68 -3.06
CA GLN A 158 9.73 3.90 -3.85
C GLN A 158 11.09 3.85 -4.59
N VAL A 159 11.14 3.22 -5.76
CA VAL A 159 12.30 3.31 -6.67
C VAL A 159 12.35 4.78 -7.01
N MET A 160 13.37 5.47 -6.48
CA MET A 160 13.50 6.91 -6.62
C MET A 160 13.25 7.29 -8.08
N LYS A 161 12.05 7.83 -8.37
CA LYS A 161 11.79 8.60 -9.58
C LYS A 161 12.51 9.92 -9.37
N GLN A 162 13.85 9.88 -9.28
CA GLN A 162 14.64 11.08 -9.36
C GLN A 162 14.45 11.56 -10.78
N LYS A 163 13.50 12.48 -10.93
CA LYS A 163 13.25 13.22 -12.15
C LYS A 163 14.59 13.85 -12.50
N LEU A 164 15.30 13.24 -13.46
CA LEU A 164 16.48 13.84 -14.08
C LEU A 164 15.99 15.13 -14.74
N HIS A 165 15.99 16.23 -13.99
CA HIS A 165 16.02 17.55 -14.57
C HIS A 165 17.47 17.75 -15.03
N GLY A 166 17.74 17.27 -16.23
CA GLY A 166 19.02 17.41 -16.90
C GLY A 166 18.75 17.52 -18.39
N ASP A 167 19.09 18.67 -18.94
CA ASP A 167 19.11 19.02 -20.36
C ASP A 167 19.69 17.87 -21.23
N ASP A 168 19.20 17.74 -22.46
CA ASP A 168 19.40 16.65 -23.44
C ASP A 168 20.87 16.32 -23.82
N SER A 169 21.74 15.98 -22.87
CA SER A 169 23.11 15.55 -23.18
C SER A 169 23.67 14.59 -22.12
N GLN A 170 23.68 13.30 -22.49
CA GLN A 170 24.47 12.23 -21.88
C GLN A 170 24.35 12.07 -20.35
N VAL A 171 23.32 11.35 -19.92
CA VAL A 171 23.32 10.72 -18.60
C VAL A 171 24.28 9.53 -18.65
N ASP A 172 25.43 9.69 -17.99
CA ASP A 172 26.45 8.64 -17.85
C ASP A 172 25.95 7.56 -16.87
N LEU A 173 25.29 6.54 -17.43
CA LEU A 173 24.75 5.36 -16.71
C LEU A 173 25.80 4.62 -15.87
N CYS A 174 27.09 4.83 -16.12
CA CYS A 174 28.17 4.24 -15.34
C CYS A 174 28.24 4.76 -13.90
N SER A 175 27.77 5.98 -13.60
CA SER A 175 27.81 6.50 -12.22
C SER A 175 26.73 5.88 -11.31
N PHE A 176 25.59 5.50 -11.88
CA PHE A 176 24.43 5.00 -11.12
C PHE A 176 24.60 3.54 -10.66
N LEU A 177 25.21 2.70 -11.51
CA LEU A 177 25.49 1.30 -11.19
C LEU A 177 26.60 1.13 -10.13
N VAL A 178 27.46 2.14 -9.95
CA VAL A 178 28.55 2.10 -8.96
C VAL A 178 28.06 2.47 -7.55
N GLN A 179 26.96 3.22 -7.41
CA GLN A 179 26.52 3.73 -6.11
C GLN A 179 25.49 2.87 -5.38
N THR A 180 24.79 1.95 -6.05
CA THR A 180 23.63 1.25 -5.44
C THR A 180 23.85 -0.21 -5.05
N ARG A 181 25.05 -0.80 -5.21
CA ARG A 181 25.38 -2.13 -4.63
C ARG A 181 26.87 -2.29 -4.31
N PRO A 182 27.28 -2.70 -3.09
CA PRO A 182 28.60 -3.28 -2.90
C PRO A 182 28.54 -4.78 -3.24
N LEU A 183 29.56 -5.28 -3.94
CA LEU A 183 29.78 -6.67 -4.38
C LEU A 183 28.83 -7.22 -5.47
N ILE A 184 29.25 -7.08 -6.73
CA ILE A 184 29.53 -8.18 -7.69
C ILE A 184 30.22 -7.51 -8.88
N ALA A 185 31.50 -7.82 -9.10
CA ALA A 185 32.22 -7.38 -10.28
C ALA A 185 31.69 -8.16 -11.50
N LEU A 186 30.90 -7.51 -12.36
CA LEU A 186 30.54 -8.07 -13.66
C LEU A 186 31.63 -7.75 -14.70
N PRO A 187 32.01 -8.70 -15.57
CA PRO A 187 33.03 -8.48 -16.59
C PRO A 187 32.55 -7.49 -17.68
N PRO A 188 33.48 -6.77 -18.33
CA PRO A 188 33.22 -5.56 -19.14
C PRO A 188 32.55 -5.81 -20.52
N ALA A 189 31.78 -6.89 -20.68
CA ALA A 189 31.19 -7.27 -21.97
C ALA A 189 29.69 -6.94 -22.12
N ILE A 190 29.03 -6.38 -21.10
CA ILE A 190 27.58 -6.11 -21.11
C ILE A 190 27.33 -4.59 -21.03
N ILE A 191 27.83 -3.83 -22.01
CA ILE A 191 27.46 -2.42 -22.19
C ILE A 191 27.18 -2.18 -23.68
N ARG A 192 26.22 -2.93 -24.23
CA ARG A 192 25.57 -2.64 -25.52
C ARG A 192 24.16 -3.23 -25.52
N ARG A 193 23.24 -2.62 -24.78
CA ARG A 193 21.81 -2.75 -25.03
C ARG A 193 21.24 -1.34 -25.18
N THR A 194 20.42 -1.17 -26.20
CA THR A 194 19.88 0.10 -26.67
C THR A 194 18.96 0.77 -25.65
N ASP A 195 18.86 2.11 -25.69
CA ASP A 195 18.02 2.95 -24.81
C ASP A 195 16.56 2.47 -24.66
N SER A 196 16.03 1.79 -25.68
CA SER A 196 14.69 1.20 -25.68
C SER A 196 14.55 -0.01 -24.73
N ASP A 197 15.63 -0.77 -24.50
CA ASP A 197 15.61 -1.92 -23.58
C ASP A 197 15.74 -1.46 -22.12
N VAL A 198 16.42 -0.34 -21.86
CA VAL A 198 16.60 0.21 -20.50
C VAL A 198 15.35 0.97 -20.04
N LYS A 199 14.62 1.62 -20.96
CA LYS A 199 13.31 2.23 -20.65
C LYS A 199 12.28 1.20 -20.16
N ASN A 200 12.38 -0.06 -20.59
CA ASN A 200 11.50 -1.14 -20.13
C ASN A 200 11.93 -1.75 -18.77
N VAL A 201 13.15 -1.49 -18.29
CA VAL A 201 13.62 -1.97 -16.98
C VAL A 201 13.15 -1.07 -15.83
N LEU A 202 12.73 0.17 -16.13
CA LEU A 202 12.20 1.14 -15.17
C LEU A 202 10.68 1.36 -15.32
N GLN A 203 9.99 0.38 -15.89
CA GLN A 203 8.53 0.39 -15.90
C GLN A 203 8.05 0.01 -14.51
N SER A 204 7.51 1.00 -13.79
CA SER A 204 7.08 0.88 -12.39
C SER A 204 6.08 -0.27 -12.25
N ALA A 205 6.49 -1.36 -11.59
CA ALA A 205 5.54 -2.26 -10.99
C ALA A 205 4.76 -1.44 -9.96
N ASP A 206 3.43 -1.51 -9.98
CA ASP A 206 2.65 -0.90 -8.91
C ASP A 206 2.96 -1.63 -7.60
N GLU A 207 3.34 -0.87 -6.59
CA GLU A 207 3.83 -1.39 -5.32
C GLU A 207 2.71 -1.40 -4.28
N VAL A 208 1.67 -0.59 -4.47
CA VAL A 208 0.48 -0.54 -3.62
C VAL A 208 -0.75 -0.87 -4.45
N ILE A 209 -1.49 -1.91 -4.06
CA ILE A 209 -2.77 -2.25 -4.66
C ILE A 209 -3.88 -1.96 -3.64
N VAL A 210 -4.76 -1.02 -3.98
CA VAL A 210 -5.90 -0.65 -3.14
C VAL A 210 -7.16 -1.33 -3.64
N MET A 211 -7.72 -2.20 -2.80
CA MET A 211 -8.93 -2.97 -3.07
C MET A 211 -10.14 -2.32 -2.40
N LYS A 212 -11.06 -1.77 -3.20
CA LYS A 212 -12.30 -1.14 -2.70
C LYS A 212 -13.42 -1.18 -3.76
N ARG A 213 -14.66 -0.96 -3.33
CA ARG A 213 -15.83 -1.02 -4.22
C ARG A 213 -15.94 0.12 -5.23
N SER A 214 -15.50 1.32 -4.86
CA SER A 214 -15.58 2.55 -5.66
C SER A 214 -14.58 3.56 -5.12
N LEU A 215 -14.37 4.71 -5.79
CA LEU A 215 -13.52 5.80 -5.30
C LEU A 215 -14.12 6.61 -4.12
N GLY A 216 -15.23 6.18 -3.53
CA GLY A 216 -15.87 6.89 -2.41
C GLY A 216 -15.00 7.09 -1.16
N VAL A 217 -15.36 8.09 -0.37
CA VAL A 217 -14.64 8.52 0.83
C VAL A 217 -14.78 7.53 2.01
N GLY A 218 -13.86 7.64 2.98
CA GLY A 218 -13.84 6.85 4.21
C GLY A 218 -14.77 7.41 5.30
N TYR A 219 -14.49 7.08 6.57
CA TYR A 219 -15.30 7.57 7.68
C TYR A 219 -15.09 9.07 7.91
N ALA A 220 -13.87 9.56 7.72
CA ALA A 220 -13.54 10.98 7.83
C ALA A 220 -14.09 11.85 6.69
N ALA A 221 -14.68 11.24 5.66
CA ALA A 221 -15.18 11.93 4.46
C ALA A 221 -14.13 12.79 3.74
N VAL A 222 -12.85 12.40 3.83
CA VAL A 222 -11.72 13.03 3.13
C VAL A 222 -11.31 12.13 1.97
N ASP A 223 -10.98 12.72 0.83
CA ASP A 223 -10.36 11.98 -0.26
C ASP A 223 -8.94 11.53 0.13
N ASN A 224 -8.44 10.51 -0.54
CA ASN A 224 -7.14 9.92 -0.20
C ASN A 224 -6.13 10.17 -1.33
N PRO A 225 -5.09 10.98 -1.08
CA PRO A 225 -4.08 11.30 -2.11
C PRO A 225 -3.35 10.06 -2.62
N ILE A 226 -3.25 8.99 -1.82
CA ILE A 226 -2.53 7.78 -2.24
C ILE A 226 -3.16 7.13 -3.48
N PHE A 227 -4.47 7.28 -3.70
CA PHE A 227 -5.18 6.68 -4.85
C PHE A 227 -4.71 7.26 -6.20
N TYR A 228 -4.02 8.40 -6.16
CA TYR A 228 -3.54 9.13 -7.33
C TYR A 228 -2.00 9.16 -7.40
N LYS A 229 -1.31 8.46 -6.49
CA LYS A 229 0.16 8.33 -6.52
C LYS A 229 0.56 7.33 -7.60
N ALA A 230 1.70 7.58 -8.23
CA ALA A 230 2.17 6.83 -9.40
C ALA A 230 2.70 5.42 -9.11
N ASN A 231 2.70 4.97 -7.86
CA ASN A 231 3.01 3.60 -7.44
C ASN A 231 1.80 2.90 -6.81
N THR A 232 0.61 3.49 -6.95
CA THR A 232 -0.65 2.94 -6.46
C THR A 232 -1.56 2.59 -7.61
N SER A 233 -2.09 1.37 -7.58
CA SER A 233 -3.12 0.89 -8.48
C SER A 233 -4.38 0.48 -7.74
N MET A 234 -5.52 0.71 -8.36
CA MET A 234 -6.84 0.47 -7.80
C MET A 234 -7.43 -0.83 -8.37
N LEU A 235 -7.69 -1.81 -7.51
CA LEU A 235 -8.48 -3.00 -7.87
C LEU A 235 -9.91 -2.80 -7.39
N LEU A 236 -10.78 -2.37 -8.31
CA LEU A 236 -12.17 -2.07 -7.97
C LEU A 236 -13.03 -3.34 -7.91
N GLY A 237 -13.76 -3.50 -6.80
CA GLY A 237 -14.66 -4.62 -6.62
C GLY A 237 -15.12 -4.83 -5.18
N ASP A 238 -16.03 -5.78 -4.99
CA ASP A 238 -16.34 -6.28 -3.65
C ASP A 238 -15.12 -7.02 -3.08
N ALA A 239 -14.79 -6.77 -1.81
CA ALA A 239 -13.58 -7.30 -1.20
C ALA A 239 -13.62 -8.84 -1.15
N LYS A 240 -14.76 -9.47 -0.85
CA LYS A 240 -14.85 -10.93 -0.80
C LYS A 240 -14.65 -11.53 -2.18
N LYS A 241 -15.39 -11.04 -3.17
CA LYS A 241 -15.31 -11.55 -4.56
C LYS A 241 -13.90 -11.42 -5.14
N THR A 242 -13.24 -10.28 -4.92
CA THR A 242 -11.87 -10.06 -5.41
C THR A 242 -10.87 -10.94 -4.69
N CYS A 243 -10.96 -11.07 -3.36
CA CYS A 243 -10.08 -11.98 -2.60
C CYS A 243 -10.28 -13.46 -2.99
N ASP A 244 -11.52 -13.90 -3.19
CA ASP A 244 -11.83 -15.25 -3.66
C ASP A 244 -11.18 -15.50 -5.04
N ALA A 245 -11.29 -14.54 -5.97
CA ALA A 245 -10.71 -14.64 -7.31
C ALA A 245 -9.17 -14.64 -7.29
N LEU A 246 -8.55 -13.82 -6.43
CA LEU A 246 -7.11 -13.81 -6.23
C LEU A 246 -6.61 -15.14 -5.66
N SER A 247 -7.24 -15.64 -4.59
CA SER A 247 -6.88 -16.92 -3.99
C SER A 247 -6.98 -18.07 -5.00
N ALA A 248 -8.07 -18.13 -5.76
CA ALA A 248 -8.26 -19.16 -6.78
C ALA A 248 -7.14 -19.12 -7.86
N LYS A 249 -6.86 -17.95 -8.44
CA LYS A 249 -5.85 -17.81 -9.50
C LYS A 249 -4.42 -18.00 -9.02
N VAL A 250 -4.11 -17.67 -7.76
CA VAL A 250 -2.79 -17.91 -7.17
C VAL A 250 -2.57 -19.42 -6.94
N ARG A 251 -3.62 -20.20 -6.68
CA ARG A 251 -3.52 -21.66 -6.52
C ARG A 251 -3.40 -22.42 -7.85
N GLU A 252 -3.90 -21.84 -8.94
CA GLU A 252 -3.87 -22.45 -10.28
C GLU A 252 -2.51 -22.35 -11.00
N GLY A 253 -1.63 -21.43 -10.57
CA GLY A 253 -0.34 -21.18 -11.23
C GLY A 253 0.84 -21.41 -10.31
#